data_AF-A0A0F9IVU3-F1
#
_entry.id   AF-A0A0F9IVU3-F1
#
_cell.length_a   1.000
_cell.length_b   1.000
_cell.length_c   1.000
_cell.angle_alpha   90.00
_cell.angle_beta   90.00
_cell.angle_gamma   90.00
#
_symmetry.space_group_name_H-M   'P 1'
#
loop_
_entity.id
_entity.type
_entity.pdbx_description
1 polymer ?
#
loop_
_entity_poly.entity_id
_entity_poly.type
_entity_poly.pdbx_seq_one_letter_code
_entity_poly.pdbx_strand_id
1 'polypeptide(L)'
;KKVRDFVEAEISIEPSKAPLKEVATFIDLMEVLSDETHAEAGKGVLREPDPSGKIEDRFSDHADFLLQEYGTYYSEYGSVLTETEKVGDLGAPRLRRLGLHLGTKSNQMLTSSGGDPGKALDKLVEFYAQTLQAHGKNSDEGAIRFFMLDQMIKCHVFPNPVQKSA
;
A
#
# COMPACT_ATOMS: atom_id res chain seq x y z
N LYS A 1 44.40 -8.59 -25.06
CA LYS A 1 43.21 -8.58 -25.95
C LYS A 1 42.29 -9.77 -25.67
N LYS A 2 42.78 -11.02 -25.70
CA LYS A 2 41.96 -12.24 -25.48
C LYS A 2 41.10 -12.31 -24.20
N VAL A 3 41.50 -11.68 -23.10
CA VAL A 3 40.71 -11.69 -21.84
C VAL A 3 39.52 -10.74 -21.91
N ARG A 4 39.63 -9.60 -22.60
CA ARG A 4 38.52 -8.65 -22.76
C ARG A 4 37.45 -9.24 -23.69
N ASP A 5 37.89 -9.90 -24.76
CA ASP A 5 37.00 -10.58 -25.72
C ASP A 5 36.23 -11.75 -25.07
N PHE A 6 36.80 -12.39 -24.03
CA PHE A 6 36.13 -13.46 -23.26
C PHE A 6 35.06 -12.93 -22.30
N VAL A 7 35.34 -11.78 -21.65
CA VAL A 7 34.40 -11.15 -20.72
C VAL A 7 33.20 -10.53 -21.46
N GLU A 8 33.41 -9.97 -22.66
CA GLU A 8 32.32 -9.41 -23.47
C GLU A 8 31.42 -10.50 -24.11
N ALA A 9 31.91 -11.73 -24.28
CA ALA A 9 31.15 -12.83 -24.89
C ALA A 9 30.29 -13.64 -23.90
N GLU A 10 30.63 -13.65 -22.60
CA GLU A 10 29.94 -14.45 -21.57
C GLU A 10 29.05 -13.61 -20.64
N ILE A 11 29.15 -12.27 -20.66
CA ILE A 11 28.19 -11.42 -19.95
C ILE A 11 26.95 -11.24 -20.82
N SER A 12 26.09 -12.26 -20.82
CA SER A 12 24.68 -12.06 -21.14
C SER A 12 24.07 -11.24 -20.01
N ILE A 13 24.08 -9.91 -20.14
CA ILE A 13 23.23 -9.04 -19.34
C ILE A 13 21.82 -9.32 -19.84
N GLU A 14 21.15 -10.30 -19.24
CA GLU A 14 19.69 -10.39 -19.29
C GLU A 14 19.18 -8.96 -19.03
N PRO A 15 18.40 -8.36 -19.94
CA PRO A 15 17.82 -7.06 -19.67
C PRO A 15 17.11 -7.21 -18.33
N SER A 16 17.51 -6.40 -17.34
CA SER A 16 16.82 -6.33 -16.07
C SER A 16 15.34 -6.22 -16.42
N LYS A 17 14.58 -7.29 -16.16
CA LYS A 17 13.13 -7.26 -16.28
C LYS A 17 12.71 -6.28 -15.21
N ALA A 18 12.64 -5.00 -15.59
CA ALA A 18 11.99 -4.00 -14.76
C ALA A 18 10.65 -4.63 -14.38
N PRO A 19 10.34 -4.73 -13.07
CA PRO A 19 9.06 -5.28 -12.66
C PRO A 19 7.95 -4.52 -13.39
N LEU A 20 6.86 -5.21 -13.69
CA LEU A 20 5.67 -4.56 -14.25
C LEU A 20 5.34 -3.33 -13.39
N LYS A 21 4.83 -2.27 -14.01
CA LYS A 21 4.74 -0.94 -13.38
C LYS A 21 3.97 -0.99 -12.06
N GLU A 22 2.94 -1.80 -11.98
CA GLU A 22 2.14 -2.11 -10.81
C GLU A 22 2.92 -2.88 -9.72
N VAL A 23 3.71 -3.88 -10.09
CA VAL A 23 4.59 -4.64 -9.18
C VAL A 23 5.63 -3.70 -8.56
N ALA A 24 6.27 -2.88 -9.40
CA ALA A 24 7.22 -1.87 -8.96
C ALA A 24 6.55 -0.90 -7.97
N THR A 25 5.33 -0.43 -8.31
CA THR A 25 4.55 0.48 -7.47
C THR A 25 4.25 -0.12 -6.10
N PHE A 26 3.83 -1.39 -6.02
CA PHE A 26 3.56 -2.03 -4.74
C PHE A 26 4.82 -2.17 -3.88
N ILE A 27 5.94 -2.60 -4.47
CA ILE A 27 7.23 -2.69 -3.77
C ILE A 27 7.62 -1.32 -3.24
N ASP A 28 7.52 -0.30 -4.09
CA ASP A 28 7.90 1.07 -3.76
C ASP A 28 7.06 1.67 -2.62
N LEU A 29 5.74 1.41 -2.62
CA LEU A 29 4.86 1.79 -1.51
C LEU A 29 5.25 1.08 -0.22
N MET A 30 5.46 -0.24 -0.29
CA MET A 30 5.84 -1.04 0.88
C MET A 30 7.16 -0.54 1.49
N GLU A 31 8.15 -0.20 0.66
CA GLU A 31 9.42 0.39 1.11
C GLU A 31 9.21 1.72 1.82
N VAL A 32 8.55 2.69 1.16
CA VAL A 32 8.32 4.03 1.71
C VAL A 32 7.53 4.00 3.01
N LEU A 33 6.54 3.09 3.10
CA LEU A 33 5.64 2.99 4.24
C LEU A 33 6.24 2.23 5.44
N SER A 34 7.33 1.46 5.24
CA SER A 34 7.86 0.55 6.27
C SER A 34 9.31 0.79 6.71
N ASP A 35 9.97 1.84 6.22
CA ASP A 35 11.39 2.13 6.46
C ASP A 35 11.79 2.25 7.97
N GLU A 36 13.03 1.84 8.30
CA GLU A 36 13.52 1.51 9.65
C GLU A 36 14.85 2.15 10.06
N THR A 37 14.93 2.72 11.28
CA THR A 37 16.22 3.03 11.95
C THR A 37 16.30 2.67 13.45
N HIS A 38 15.31 1.98 14.06
CA HIS A 38 15.32 1.77 15.53
C HIS A 38 14.90 0.36 15.99
N ALA A 39 15.71 -0.24 16.86
CA ALA A 39 15.63 -1.64 17.31
C ALA A 39 14.41 -2.01 18.18
N GLU A 40 13.68 -1.02 18.68
CA GLU A 40 12.56 -1.20 19.63
C GLU A 40 11.17 -1.07 18.98
N ALA A 41 11.12 -0.79 17.68
CA ALA A 41 9.86 -0.59 16.99
C ALA A 41 9.10 -1.90 16.79
N GLY A 42 7.77 -1.84 16.93
CA GLY A 42 6.90 -2.99 16.67
C GLY A 42 6.66 -3.91 17.88
N LYS A 43 6.82 -3.46 19.12
CA LYS A 43 6.41 -4.22 20.33
C LYS A 43 4.94 -4.04 20.73
N GLY A 44 4.12 -3.39 19.90
CA GLY A 44 2.68 -3.20 20.12
C GLY A 44 1.85 -4.41 19.71
N VAL A 45 0.66 -4.55 20.30
CA VAL A 45 -0.31 -5.62 19.99
C VAL A 45 -1.01 -5.31 18.66
N LEU A 46 -1.03 -6.28 17.75
CA LEU A 46 -1.84 -6.23 16.53
C LEU A 46 -3.31 -6.45 16.90
N ARG A 47 -4.18 -5.51 16.54
CA ARG A 47 -5.63 -5.69 16.66
C ARG A 47 -6.14 -6.39 15.40
N GLU A 48 -7.05 -7.34 15.56
CA GLU A 48 -7.72 -7.96 14.42
C GLU A 48 -8.52 -6.92 13.61
N PRO A 49 -8.41 -6.91 12.27
CA PRO A 49 -9.20 -6.04 11.41
C PRO A 49 -10.70 -6.29 11.54
N ASP A 50 -11.50 -5.22 11.52
CA ASP A 50 -12.97 -5.28 11.51
C ASP A 50 -13.49 -4.54 10.26
N PRO A 51 -13.43 -5.19 9.07
CA PRO A 51 -13.84 -4.58 7.81
C PRO A 51 -15.35 -4.32 7.76
N SER A 52 -16.19 -5.23 8.28
CA SER A 52 -17.64 -5.05 8.32
C SER A 52 -18.03 -3.84 9.16
N GLY A 53 -17.51 -3.73 10.40
CA GLY A 53 -17.76 -2.56 11.25
C GLY A 53 -17.21 -1.24 10.69
N LYS A 54 -16.33 -1.30 9.67
CA LYS A 54 -15.86 -0.11 8.97
C LYS A 54 -16.72 0.25 7.77
N ILE A 55 -16.84 -0.67 6.82
CA ILE A 55 -17.43 -0.40 5.50
C ILE A 55 -18.95 -0.40 5.62
N GLU A 56 -19.51 -1.43 6.25
CA GLU A 56 -20.96 -1.63 6.34
C GLU A 56 -21.60 -0.73 7.41
N ASP A 57 -20.88 -0.46 8.51
CA ASP A 57 -21.40 0.38 9.60
C ASP A 57 -20.93 1.85 9.53
N ARG A 58 -19.61 2.10 9.63
CA ARG A 58 -19.07 3.46 9.74
C ARG A 58 -19.16 4.27 8.44
N PHE A 59 -18.97 3.61 7.29
CA PHE A 59 -19.02 4.23 5.98
C PHE A 59 -20.20 3.70 5.14
N SER A 60 -21.30 3.33 5.80
CA SER A 60 -22.50 2.74 5.19
C SER A 60 -23.00 3.53 3.96
N ASP A 61 -23.06 4.86 4.07
CA ASP A 61 -23.47 5.76 2.98
C ASP A 61 -22.56 5.70 1.73
N HIS A 62 -21.35 5.16 1.88
CA HIS A 62 -20.35 5.00 0.83
C HIS A 62 -20.00 3.52 0.56
N ALA A 63 -20.66 2.57 1.22
CA ALA A 63 -20.30 1.15 1.17
C ALA A 63 -20.37 0.61 -0.26
N ASP A 64 -21.46 0.88 -0.98
CA ASP A 64 -21.65 0.45 -2.37
C ASP A 64 -20.53 0.96 -3.28
N PHE A 65 -20.18 2.24 -3.14
CA PHE A 65 -19.08 2.85 -3.90
C PHE A 65 -17.75 2.18 -3.59
N LEU A 66 -17.41 1.99 -2.31
CA LEU A 66 -16.14 1.40 -1.89
C LEU A 66 -16.00 -0.06 -2.32
N LEU A 67 -17.08 -0.84 -2.24
CA LEU A 67 -17.11 -2.23 -2.69
C LEU A 67 -17.02 -2.35 -4.21
N GLN A 68 -17.70 -1.47 -4.95
CA GLN A 68 -17.61 -1.43 -6.40
C GLN A 68 -16.20 -1.05 -6.88
N GLU A 69 -15.60 -0.03 -6.27
CA GLU A 69 -14.21 0.36 -6.54
C GLU A 69 -13.26 -0.82 -6.27
N TYR A 70 -13.36 -1.45 -5.08
CA TYR A 70 -12.53 -2.59 -4.76
C TYR A 70 -12.69 -3.73 -5.78
N GLY A 71 -13.92 -4.12 -6.12
CA GLY A 71 -14.18 -5.17 -7.10
C GLY A 71 -13.62 -4.86 -8.49
N THR A 72 -13.71 -3.60 -8.92
CA THR A 72 -13.17 -3.15 -10.21
C THR A 72 -11.65 -3.34 -10.26
N TYR A 73 -10.95 -2.79 -9.28
CA TYR A 73 -9.48 -2.84 -9.23
C TYR A 73 -8.94 -4.24 -8.87
N TYR A 74 -9.69 -5.04 -8.11
CA TYR A 74 -9.28 -6.39 -7.71
C TYR A 74 -9.06 -7.31 -8.91
N SER A 75 -9.88 -7.18 -9.96
CA SER A 75 -9.76 -7.99 -11.17
C SER A 75 -8.42 -7.79 -11.90
N GLU A 76 -7.87 -6.58 -11.84
CA GLU A 76 -6.62 -6.18 -12.48
C GLU A 76 -5.40 -6.47 -11.58
N TYR A 77 -5.50 -6.13 -10.29
CA TYR A 77 -4.36 -6.03 -9.40
C TYR A 77 -4.32 -7.05 -8.26
N GLY A 78 -5.41 -7.78 -8.01
CA GLY A 78 -5.56 -8.64 -6.82
C GLY A 78 -4.54 -9.78 -6.75
N SER A 79 -4.33 -10.50 -7.85
CA SER A 79 -3.30 -11.55 -7.93
C SER A 79 -1.90 -10.97 -7.82
N VAL A 80 -1.65 -9.83 -8.48
CA VAL A 80 -0.35 -9.16 -8.52
C VAL A 80 0.08 -8.69 -7.13
N LEU A 81 -0.83 -8.05 -6.37
CA LEU A 81 -0.56 -7.63 -5.01
C LEU A 81 -0.30 -8.84 -4.10
N THR A 82 -1.10 -9.90 -4.23
CA THR A 82 -0.94 -11.13 -3.43
C THR A 82 0.43 -11.78 -3.65
N GLU A 83 0.90 -11.84 -4.89
CA GLU A 83 2.24 -12.35 -5.19
C GLU A 83 3.34 -11.42 -4.68
N THR A 84 3.16 -10.11 -4.81
CA THR A 84 4.12 -9.12 -4.34
C THR A 84 4.28 -9.16 -2.81
N GLU A 85 3.19 -9.29 -2.06
CA GLU A 85 3.23 -9.44 -0.60
C GLU A 85 3.99 -10.69 -0.16
N LYS A 86 3.87 -11.80 -0.91
CA LYS A 86 4.62 -13.05 -0.65
C LYS A 86 6.11 -12.88 -0.89
N VAL A 87 6.51 -12.18 -1.95
CA VAL A 87 7.92 -11.94 -2.29
C VAL A 87 8.55 -10.91 -1.35
N GLY A 88 7.78 -9.90 -0.94
CA GLY A 88 8.27 -8.80 -0.12
C GLY A 88 8.52 -9.17 1.35
N ASP A 89 7.96 -10.28 1.85
CA ASP A 89 7.97 -10.75 3.25
C ASP A 89 8.16 -9.61 4.25
N LEU A 90 7.17 -8.72 4.30
CA LEU A 90 7.14 -7.62 5.26
C LEU A 90 6.92 -8.22 6.65
N GLY A 91 8.01 -8.62 7.31
CA GLY A 91 7.97 -9.14 8.66
C GLY A 91 7.11 -8.26 9.58
N ALA A 92 6.53 -8.86 10.62
CA ALA A 92 5.52 -8.22 11.47
C ALA A 92 5.84 -6.77 11.94
N PRO A 93 7.09 -6.37 12.23
CA PRO A 93 7.43 -4.97 12.53
C PRO A 93 7.16 -3.99 11.38
N ARG A 94 7.53 -4.34 10.14
CA ARG A 94 7.35 -3.52 8.93
C ARG A 94 5.88 -3.35 8.60
N LEU A 95 5.10 -4.42 8.70
CA LEU A 95 3.65 -4.37 8.51
C LEU A 95 2.95 -3.44 9.52
N ARG A 96 3.36 -3.45 10.79
CA ARG A 96 2.83 -2.54 11.81
C ARG A 96 3.11 -1.07 11.51
N ARG A 97 4.31 -0.75 11.02
CA ARG A 97 4.69 0.63 10.64
C ARG A 97 3.87 1.12 9.47
N LEU A 98 3.73 0.26 8.45
CA LEU A 98 2.89 0.53 7.31
C LEU A 98 1.46 0.85 7.77
N GLY A 99 0.89 0.02 8.63
CA GLY A 99 -0.42 0.23 9.23
C GLY A 99 -0.54 1.56 9.99
N LEU A 100 0.47 1.90 10.82
CA LEU A 100 0.47 3.14 11.60
C LEU A 100 0.59 4.39 10.71
N HIS A 101 1.48 4.35 9.72
CA HIS A 101 1.71 5.45 8.80
C HIS A 101 0.46 5.69 7.96
N LEU A 102 -0.09 4.64 7.33
CA LEU A 102 -1.34 4.70 6.59
C LEU A 102 -2.49 5.19 7.48
N GLY A 103 -2.62 4.66 8.69
CA GLY A 103 -3.71 5.02 9.59
C GLY A 103 -3.67 6.50 9.99
N THR A 104 -2.47 7.01 10.31
CA THR A 104 -2.28 8.42 10.67
C THR A 104 -2.58 9.33 9.48
N LYS A 105 -1.97 9.05 8.32
CA LYS A 105 -2.09 9.89 7.13
C LYS A 105 -3.50 9.88 6.55
N SER A 106 -4.11 8.70 6.46
CA SER A 106 -5.48 8.53 5.95
C SER A 106 -6.49 9.24 6.85
N ASN A 107 -6.39 9.13 8.18
CA ASN A 107 -7.29 9.86 9.08
C ASN A 107 -7.16 11.38 8.94
N GLN A 108 -5.94 11.92 8.77
CA GLN A 108 -5.77 13.36 8.50
C GLN A 108 -6.52 13.78 7.23
N MET A 109 -6.41 12.99 6.16
CA MET A 109 -7.09 13.27 4.90
C MET A 109 -8.60 13.13 5.01
N LEU A 110 -9.08 12.15 5.78
CA LEU A 110 -10.50 11.96 6.08
C LEU A 110 -11.08 13.18 6.81
N THR A 111 -10.40 13.64 7.86
CA THR A 111 -10.79 14.87 8.58
C THR A 111 -10.80 16.09 7.65
N SER A 112 -9.76 16.25 6.82
CA SER A 112 -9.69 17.36 5.84
C SER A 112 -10.75 17.30 4.73
N SER A 113 -11.39 16.14 4.57
CA SER A 113 -12.42 15.89 3.55
C SER A 113 -13.82 15.83 4.15
N GLY A 114 -13.99 16.28 5.41
CA GLY A 114 -15.29 16.33 6.07
C GLY A 114 -15.87 14.95 6.39
N GLY A 115 -15.02 13.92 6.51
CA GLY A 115 -15.46 12.55 6.78
C GLY A 115 -15.84 11.74 5.54
N ASP A 116 -15.74 12.30 4.33
CA ASP A 116 -16.02 11.60 3.08
C ASP A 116 -14.87 10.64 2.70
N PRO A 117 -15.06 9.31 2.76
CA PRO A 117 -14.02 8.33 2.50
C PRO A 117 -13.60 8.30 1.03
N GLY A 118 -14.48 8.66 0.09
CA GLY A 118 -14.17 8.72 -1.34
C GLY A 118 -13.20 9.87 -1.64
N LYS A 119 -13.56 11.08 -1.22
CA LYS A 119 -12.67 12.25 -1.38
C LYS A 119 -11.34 12.09 -0.65
N ALA A 120 -11.38 11.45 0.53
CA ALA A 120 -10.17 11.19 1.29
C ALA A 120 -9.26 10.15 0.63
N LEU A 121 -9.85 9.12 0.00
CA LEU A 121 -9.12 8.13 -0.78
C LEU A 121 -8.45 8.78 -1.99
N ASP A 122 -9.15 9.64 -2.73
CA ASP A 122 -8.57 10.36 -3.89
C ASP A 122 -7.32 11.15 -3.49
N LYS A 123 -7.41 11.92 -2.40
CA LYS A 123 -6.27 12.68 -1.86
C LYS A 123 -5.13 11.78 -1.39
N LEU A 124 -5.44 10.61 -0.84
CA LEU A 124 -4.44 9.65 -0.36
C LEU A 124 -3.67 9.04 -1.54
N VAL A 125 -4.37 8.69 -2.61
CA VAL A 125 -3.78 8.20 -3.86
C VAL A 125 -2.88 9.28 -4.47
N GLU A 126 -3.37 10.50 -4.62
CA GLU A 126 -2.60 11.63 -5.15
C GLU A 126 -1.32 11.88 -4.33
N PHE A 127 -1.43 11.88 -2.99
CA PHE A 127 -0.29 12.09 -2.11
C PHE A 127 0.81 11.04 -2.31
N TYR A 128 0.46 9.76 -2.40
CA TYR A 128 1.47 8.72 -2.61
C TYR A 128 1.99 8.67 -4.04
N ALA A 129 1.17 9.03 -5.04
CA ALA A 129 1.65 9.20 -6.41
C ALA A 129 2.73 10.29 -6.47
N GLN A 130 2.47 11.45 -5.86
CA GLN A 130 3.44 12.54 -5.74
C GLN A 130 4.67 12.17 -4.91
N THR A 131 4.49 11.41 -3.82
CA THR A 131 5.61 10.94 -2.99
C THR A 131 6.53 10.03 -3.80
N LEU A 132 5.98 9.04 -4.52
CA LEU A 132 6.76 8.15 -5.38
C LEU A 132 7.48 8.93 -6.50
N GLN A 133 6.77 9.87 -7.12
CA GLN A 133 7.36 10.75 -8.14
C GLN A 133 8.52 11.59 -7.59
N ALA A 134 8.39 12.12 -6.37
CA ALA A 134 9.46 12.88 -5.69
C ALA A 134 10.69 12.01 -5.39
N HIS A 135 10.51 10.70 -5.24
CA HIS A 135 11.59 9.70 -5.14
C HIS A 135 12.10 9.21 -6.51
N GLY A 136 11.66 9.81 -7.62
CA GLY A 136 12.07 9.43 -8.98
C GLY A 136 11.46 8.12 -9.47
N LYS A 137 10.41 7.63 -8.81
CA LYS A 137 9.74 6.36 -9.12
C LYS A 137 8.52 6.62 -10.02
N ASN A 138 8.44 5.90 -11.13
CA ASN A 138 7.27 5.93 -12.02
C ASN A 138 6.21 4.96 -11.51
N SER A 139 5.10 5.48 -11.00
CA SER A 139 4.05 4.68 -10.38
C SER A 139 2.82 4.50 -11.27
N ASP A 140 2.11 3.40 -11.04
CA ASP A 140 0.76 3.16 -11.55
C ASP A 140 -0.27 3.67 -10.53
N GLU A 141 -1.03 4.69 -10.90
CA GLU A 141 -2.03 5.29 -10.01
C GLU A 141 -3.17 4.31 -9.64
N GLY A 142 -3.55 3.42 -10.56
CA GLY A 142 -4.52 2.36 -10.31
C GLY A 142 -4.01 1.35 -9.30
N ALA A 143 -2.74 0.97 -9.38
CA ALA A 143 -2.10 0.14 -8.37
C ALA A 143 -2.05 0.83 -7.00
N ILE A 144 -1.72 2.13 -6.94
CA ILE A 144 -1.76 2.90 -5.68
C ILE A 144 -3.18 2.87 -5.10
N ARG A 145 -4.21 3.17 -5.91
CA ARG A 145 -5.60 3.15 -5.47
C ARG A 145 -6.01 1.78 -4.95
N PHE A 146 -5.70 0.72 -5.68
CA PHE A 146 -6.01 -0.63 -5.25
C PHE A 146 -5.32 -0.97 -3.93
N PHE A 147 -4.04 -0.62 -3.78
CA PHE A 147 -3.31 -0.80 -2.53
C PHE A 147 -4.03 -0.11 -1.37
N MET A 148 -4.45 1.15 -1.52
CA MET A 148 -5.15 1.85 -0.45
C MET A 148 -6.51 1.21 -0.10
N LEU A 149 -7.24 0.69 -1.08
CA LEU A 149 -8.51 -0.03 -0.86
C LEU A 149 -8.28 -1.36 -0.12
N ASP A 150 -7.30 -2.16 -0.54
CA ASP A 150 -6.92 -3.40 0.15
C ASP A 150 -6.49 -3.13 1.60
N GLN A 151 -5.66 -2.09 1.81
CA GLN A 151 -5.26 -1.66 3.14
C GLN A 151 -6.42 -1.06 3.96
N MET A 152 -7.49 -0.58 3.33
CA MET A 152 -8.71 -0.15 4.02
C MET A 152 -9.46 -1.34 4.62
N ILE A 153 -9.57 -2.44 3.84
CA ILE A 153 -10.16 -3.71 4.30
C ILE A 153 -9.32 -4.32 5.42
N LYS A 154 -7.99 -4.33 5.28
CA LYS A 154 -7.03 -4.74 6.34
C LYS A 154 -6.99 -3.80 7.54
N CYS A 155 -7.82 -2.75 7.53
CA CYS A 155 -7.96 -1.76 8.57
C CYS A 155 -6.77 -0.82 8.83
N HIS A 156 -5.81 -0.78 7.93
CA HIS A 156 -4.67 0.14 7.96
C HIS A 156 -5.03 1.53 7.42
N VAL A 157 -5.91 1.63 6.42
CA VAL A 157 -6.46 2.92 5.93
C VAL A 157 -7.80 3.21 6.61
N PHE A 158 -7.99 4.42 7.12
CA PHE A 158 -9.14 4.85 7.95
C PHE A 158 -9.43 3.86 9.09
N PRO A 159 -8.46 3.54 9.97
CA PRO A 159 -8.65 2.57 11.04
C PRO A 159 -9.89 2.92 11.88
N ASN A 160 -10.62 1.89 12.34
CA ASN A 160 -11.75 2.11 13.24
C ASN A 160 -11.26 2.75 14.54
N PRO A 161 -12.00 3.72 15.10
CA PRO A 161 -11.66 4.28 16.40
C PRO A 161 -11.54 3.17 17.45
N VAL A 162 -10.62 3.35 18.40
CA VAL A 162 -10.51 2.44 19.53
C VAL A 162 -11.83 2.53 20.30
N GLN A 163 -12.61 1.45 20.29
CA GLN A 163 -13.76 1.36 21.18
C GLN A 163 -13.20 1.44 22.60
N LYS A 164 -13.57 2.47 23.35
CA LYS A 164 -13.35 2.45 24.79
C LYS A 164 -14.22 1.32 25.30
N SER A 165 -13.60 0.24 25.76
CA SER A 165 -14.28 -0.73 26.60
C SER A 165 -14.91 0.04 27.76
N ALA A 166 -16.25 0.03 27.80
CA ALA A 166 -17.04 0.63 28.86
C ALA A 166 -16.79 -0.09 30.19
#